data_AF-A0A2A5B5R7-F1
#
_entry.id   AF-A0A2A5B5R7-F1
#
_cell.length_a   1.000
_cell.length_b   1.000
_cell.length_c   1.000
_cell.angle_alpha   90.00
_cell.angle_beta   90.00
_cell.angle_gamma   90.00
#
_symmetry.space_group_name_H-M   'P 1'
#
loop_
_entity.id
_entity.type
_entity.pdbx_description
1 polymer ?
#
loop_
_entity_poly.entity_id
_entity_poly.type
_entity_poly.pdbx_seq_one_letter_code
_entity_poly.pdbx_strand_id
1 'polypeptide(L)'
;MKRKNREINIFSMSALDLFASALGAFILITIVLFPFYPNTGDSPERIADVRAEVEAEIRALEVALQAAQLEAQNNQSQLSAAVTQVASIQQELGSCSTSLDAIENDFDSCRIAMAQTFVLVVVSWGSADDVDLHIIDPRGNEYYYADERFDGSEAALEEDNTRGPGNEIWLSPRAIPGDYEIYLNMFSKSDDAPVSVRGSILHQEGRIALPDTSLSSEGQKPLVATFTVSEEGTVTIR
;
A
#
# COMPACT_ATOMS: atom_id res chain seq x y z
N MET A 1 -101.62 2.11 -107.64
CA MET A 1 -101.63 1.29 -106.41
C MET A 1 -100.88 2.05 -105.32
N LYS A 2 -101.59 2.53 -104.28
CA LYS A 2 -100.99 3.26 -103.14
C LYS A 2 -100.25 2.29 -102.20
N ARG A 3 -98.98 2.54 -101.91
CA ARG A 3 -98.21 1.85 -100.86
C ARG A 3 -98.34 2.64 -99.56
N LYS A 4 -98.71 1.97 -98.47
CA LYS A 4 -99.06 2.53 -97.16
C LYS A 4 -97.78 2.68 -96.31
N ASN A 5 -97.47 3.90 -95.85
CA ASN A 5 -96.41 4.15 -94.86
C ASN A 5 -96.75 3.44 -93.54
N ARG A 6 -95.80 2.67 -92.98
CA ARG A 6 -95.85 2.15 -91.61
C ARG A 6 -94.75 2.87 -90.82
N GLU A 7 -95.14 3.91 -90.08
CA GLU A 7 -94.25 4.56 -89.12
C GLU A 7 -94.13 3.65 -87.89
N ILE A 8 -92.90 3.26 -87.56
CA ILE A 8 -92.61 2.50 -86.34
C ILE A 8 -92.50 3.51 -85.20
N ASN A 9 -93.58 3.71 -84.46
CA ASN A 9 -93.58 4.48 -83.21
C ASN A 9 -92.86 3.66 -82.12
N ILE A 10 -91.53 3.73 -82.10
CA ILE A 10 -90.67 2.97 -81.16
C ILE A 10 -90.75 3.55 -79.72
N PHE A 11 -91.25 4.76 -79.55
CA PHE A 11 -91.43 5.37 -78.23
C PHE A 11 -92.90 5.66 -77.97
N SER A 12 -93.61 4.64 -77.48
CA SER A 12 -94.95 4.84 -76.92
C SER A 12 -94.89 5.84 -75.76
N MET A 13 -95.92 6.68 -75.62
CA MET A 13 -96.07 7.61 -74.49
C MET A 13 -95.85 6.93 -73.12
N SER A 14 -96.18 5.64 -73.02
CA SER A 14 -95.98 4.78 -71.85
C SER A 14 -94.51 4.45 -71.53
N ALA A 15 -93.64 4.38 -72.53
CA ALA A 15 -92.22 4.12 -72.31
C ALA A 15 -91.52 5.35 -71.72
N LEU A 16 -91.92 6.55 -72.14
CA LEU A 16 -91.40 7.81 -71.62
C LEU A 16 -91.77 7.99 -70.13
N ASP A 17 -92.98 7.58 -69.74
CA ASP A 17 -93.45 7.64 -68.35
C ASP A 17 -92.72 6.62 -67.44
N LEU A 18 -92.37 5.45 -67.98
CA LEU A 18 -91.55 4.46 -67.26
C LEU A 18 -90.12 4.98 -67.00
N PHE A 19 -89.50 5.63 -67.98
CA PHE A 19 -88.18 6.24 -67.78
C PHE A 19 -88.23 7.43 -66.82
N ALA A 20 -89.29 8.24 -66.89
CA ALA A 20 -89.49 9.36 -65.97
C ALA A 20 -89.69 8.89 -64.52
N SER A 21 -90.46 7.81 -64.29
CA SER A 21 -90.65 7.24 -62.95
C SER A 21 -89.40 6.54 -62.43
N ALA A 22 -88.65 5.82 -63.28
CA ALA A 22 -87.39 5.21 -62.89
C ALA A 22 -86.31 6.25 -62.53
N LEU A 23 -86.21 7.34 -63.31
CA LEU A 23 -85.32 8.45 -63.01
C LEU A 23 -85.74 9.18 -61.72
N GLY A 24 -87.05 9.40 -61.54
CA GLY A 24 -87.60 9.99 -60.31
C GLY A 24 -87.30 9.14 -59.07
N ALA A 25 -87.47 7.82 -59.16
CA ALA A 25 -87.14 6.88 -58.09
C ALA A 25 -85.63 6.88 -57.78
N PHE A 26 -84.78 6.90 -58.80
CA PHE A 26 -83.32 6.97 -58.62
C PHE A 26 -82.89 8.26 -57.93
N ILE A 27 -83.45 9.42 -58.31
CA ILE A 27 -83.16 10.71 -57.68
C ILE A 27 -83.61 10.70 -56.21
N LEU A 28 -84.80 10.16 -55.91
CA LEU A 28 -85.28 10.01 -54.55
C LEU A 28 -84.37 9.12 -53.69
N ILE A 29 -83.99 7.95 -54.21
CA ILE A 29 -83.06 7.03 -53.54
C ILE A 29 -81.71 7.73 -53.30
N THR A 30 -81.20 8.44 -54.31
CA THR A 30 -79.92 9.15 -54.21
C THR A 30 -79.97 10.26 -53.16
N ILE A 31 -81.04 11.07 -53.13
CA ILE A 31 -81.21 12.13 -52.11
C ILE A 31 -81.37 11.53 -50.71
N VAL A 32 -82.05 10.39 -50.57
CA VAL A 32 -82.21 9.71 -49.29
C VAL A 32 -80.90 9.06 -48.82
N LEU A 33 -80.06 8.56 -49.72
CA LEU A 33 -78.75 7.96 -49.41
C LEU A 33 -77.61 8.98 -49.31
N PHE A 34 -77.75 10.18 -49.88
CA PHE A 34 -76.71 11.21 -49.86
C PHE A 34 -76.22 11.59 -48.45
N PRO A 35 -77.09 11.72 -47.41
CA PRO A 35 -76.67 11.96 -46.04
C PRO A 35 -75.90 10.79 -45.41
N PHE A 36 -76.06 9.57 -45.96
CA PHE A 36 -75.43 8.34 -45.48
C PHE A 36 -74.21 7.96 -46.30
N TYR A 37 -73.83 8.75 -47.31
CA TYR A 37 -72.59 8.54 -48.04
C TYR A 37 -71.43 8.92 -47.10
N PRO A 38 -70.60 7.95 -46.67
CA PRO A 38 -69.53 8.23 -45.71
C PRO A 38 -68.56 9.24 -46.34
N ASN A 39 -68.32 10.34 -45.62
CA ASN A 39 -67.36 11.35 -46.03
C ASN A 39 -65.94 10.75 -45.89
N THR A 40 -65.39 10.23 -46.99
CA THR A 40 -64.07 9.59 -47.05
C THR A 40 -62.93 10.59 -47.23
N GLY A 41 -63.21 11.90 -47.28
CA GLY A 41 -62.17 12.92 -47.16
C GLY A 41 -61.82 13.07 -45.68
N ASP A 42 -60.52 13.06 -45.35
CA ASP A 42 -60.05 13.42 -44.02
C ASP A 42 -60.70 14.75 -43.63
N SER A 43 -61.62 14.69 -42.66
CA SER A 43 -62.28 15.90 -42.19
C SER A 43 -61.21 16.83 -41.61
N PRO A 44 -61.23 18.13 -41.94
CA PRO A 44 -60.23 19.07 -41.45
C PRO A 44 -60.11 19.08 -39.91
N GLU A 45 -61.18 18.69 -39.21
CA GLU A 45 -61.21 18.48 -37.75
C GLU A 45 -60.31 17.31 -37.30
N ARG A 46 -60.36 16.14 -37.94
CA ARG A 46 -59.50 14.99 -37.58
C ARG A 46 -58.02 15.27 -37.83
N ILE A 47 -57.70 15.99 -38.91
CA ILE A 47 -56.33 16.42 -39.20
C ILE A 47 -55.86 17.41 -38.12
N ALA A 48 -56.74 18.32 -37.68
CA ALA A 48 -56.42 19.27 -36.62
C ALA A 48 -56.19 18.56 -35.27
N ASP A 49 -57.01 17.57 -34.92
CA ASP A 49 -56.87 16.80 -33.68
C ASP A 49 -55.55 15.99 -33.65
N VAL A 50 -55.25 15.26 -34.73
CA VAL A 50 -53.99 14.49 -34.83
C VAL A 50 -52.78 15.42 -34.80
N ARG A 51 -52.85 16.59 -35.45
CA ARG A 51 -51.78 17.58 -35.41
C ARG A 51 -51.58 18.15 -34.01
N ALA A 52 -52.66 18.42 -33.27
CA ALA A 52 -52.60 18.89 -31.90
C ALA A 52 -52.00 17.84 -30.95
N GLU A 53 -52.34 16.56 -31.11
CA GLU A 53 -51.76 15.43 -30.38
C GLU A 53 -50.24 15.34 -30.62
N VAL A 54 -49.82 15.34 -31.89
CA VAL A 54 -48.40 15.30 -32.27
C VAL A 54 -47.65 16.52 -31.75
N GLU A 55 -48.23 17.72 -31.82
CA GLU A 55 -47.63 18.94 -31.25
C GLU A 55 -47.51 18.86 -29.72
N ALA A 56 -48.48 18.24 -29.02
CA ALA A 56 -48.40 18.01 -27.58
C ALA A 56 -47.30 17.00 -27.23
N GLU A 57 -47.17 15.92 -27.99
CA GLU A 57 -46.14 14.90 -27.78
C GLU A 57 -44.74 15.42 -28.08
N ILE A 58 -44.56 16.22 -29.14
CA ILE A 58 -43.30 16.92 -29.45
C ILE A 58 -42.91 17.84 -28.29
N ARG A 59 -43.85 18.63 -27.75
CA ARG A 59 -43.57 19.51 -26.60
C ARG A 59 -43.17 18.72 -25.36
N ALA A 60 -43.83 17.58 -25.08
CA ALA A 60 -43.48 16.73 -23.97
C ALA A 60 -42.07 16.13 -24.12
N LEU A 61 -41.73 15.68 -25.34
CA LEU A 61 -40.40 15.18 -25.67
C LEU A 61 -39.31 16.25 -25.55
N GLU A 62 -39.56 17.48 -26.00
CA GLU A 62 -38.62 18.60 -25.87
C GLU A 62 -38.34 18.93 -24.40
N VAL A 63 -39.37 18.95 -23.56
CA VAL A 63 -39.22 19.18 -22.10
C VAL A 63 -38.44 18.03 -21.45
N ALA A 64 -38.74 16.78 -21.80
CA ALA A 64 -38.02 15.62 -21.29
C ALA A 64 -36.54 15.63 -21.71
N LEU A 65 -36.26 16.01 -22.97
CA LEU A 65 -34.90 16.14 -23.48
C LEU A 65 -34.12 17.23 -22.74
N GLN A 66 -34.72 18.39 -22.51
CA GLN A 66 -34.08 19.47 -21.74
C GLN A 66 -33.80 19.05 -20.30
N ALA A 67 -34.74 18.34 -19.65
CA ALA A 67 -34.54 17.83 -18.29
C ALA A 67 -33.38 16.82 -18.23
N ALA A 68 -33.33 15.88 -19.18
CA ALA A 68 -32.26 14.90 -19.28
C ALA A 68 -30.89 15.55 -19.56
N GLN A 69 -30.84 16.59 -20.39
CA GLN A 69 -29.62 17.36 -20.64
C GLN A 69 -29.11 18.08 -19.40
N LEU A 70 -30.02 18.69 -18.62
CA LEU A 70 -29.67 19.35 -17.38
C LEU A 70 -29.13 18.35 -16.34
N GLU A 71 -29.78 17.19 -16.23
CA GLU A 71 -29.31 16.11 -15.36
C GLU A 71 -27.92 15.59 -15.80
N ALA A 72 -27.70 15.40 -17.10
CA ALA A 72 -26.40 14.99 -17.63
C ALA A 72 -25.31 16.03 -17.33
N GLN A 73 -25.61 17.34 -17.43
CA GLN A 73 -24.67 18.40 -17.06
C GLN A 73 -24.34 18.39 -15.57
N ASN A 74 -25.36 18.22 -14.71
CA ASN A 74 -25.16 18.10 -13.27
C ASN A 74 -24.29 16.89 -12.93
N ASN A 75 -24.60 15.72 -13.49
CA ASN A 75 -23.81 14.51 -13.29
C ASN A 75 -22.36 14.67 -13.78
N GLN A 76 -22.16 15.35 -14.92
CA GLN A 76 -20.82 15.63 -15.44
C GLN A 76 -20.01 16.54 -14.50
N SER A 77 -20.63 17.55 -13.90
CA SER A 77 -19.98 18.43 -12.93
C SER A 77 -19.66 17.72 -11.60
N GLN A 78 -20.53 16.82 -11.14
CA GLN A 78 -20.26 16.00 -9.97
C GLN A 78 -19.13 15.02 -10.24
N LEU A 79 -19.08 14.41 -11.43
CA LEU A 79 -18.02 13.49 -11.81
C LEU A 79 -16.66 14.20 -11.88
N SER A 80 -16.59 15.40 -12.46
CA SER A 80 -15.33 16.16 -12.51
C SER A 80 -14.85 16.59 -11.12
N ALA A 81 -15.77 16.95 -10.21
CA ALA A 81 -15.45 17.23 -8.82
C ALA A 81 -14.92 15.99 -8.10
N ALA A 82 -15.58 14.83 -8.27
CA ALA A 82 -15.14 13.58 -7.67
C ALA A 82 -13.77 13.12 -8.19
N VAL A 83 -13.51 13.25 -9.49
CA VAL A 83 -12.18 12.94 -10.07
C VAL A 83 -11.09 13.84 -9.49
N THR A 84 -11.37 15.13 -9.30
CA THR A 84 -10.43 16.07 -8.67
C THR A 84 -10.14 15.66 -7.21
N GLN A 85 -11.17 15.25 -6.47
CA GLN A 85 -11.02 14.78 -5.09
C GLN A 85 -10.24 13.46 -5.01
N VAL A 86 -10.46 12.52 -5.94
CA VAL A 86 -9.67 11.29 -6.00
C VAL A 86 -8.20 11.61 -6.29
N ALA A 87 -7.91 12.54 -7.20
CA ALA A 87 -6.54 12.95 -7.50
C ALA A 87 -5.85 13.57 -6.27
N SER A 88 -6.54 14.41 -5.49
CA SER A 88 -5.97 15.00 -4.27
C SER A 88 -5.71 13.93 -3.21
N ILE A 89 -6.64 13.00 -3.00
CA ILE A 89 -6.47 11.89 -2.05
C ILE A 89 -5.30 10.98 -2.46
N GLN A 90 -5.15 10.70 -3.77
CA GLN A 90 -4.01 9.91 -4.26
C GLN A 90 -2.68 10.62 -4.02
N GLN A 91 -2.63 11.94 -4.17
CA GLN A 91 -1.44 12.72 -3.86
C GLN A 91 -1.10 12.71 -2.36
N GLU A 92 -2.11 12.86 -1.49
CA GLU A 92 -1.95 12.76 -0.03
C GLU A 92 -1.51 11.36 0.41
N LEU A 93 -2.03 10.31 -0.21
CA LEU A 93 -1.61 8.94 0.07
C LEU A 93 -0.15 8.72 -0.34
N GLY A 94 0.27 9.26 -1.49
CA GLY A 94 1.65 9.19 -1.95
C GLY A 94 2.63 9.93 -1.02
N SER A 95 2.25 11.11 -0.52
CA SER A 95 3.07 11.85 0.45
C SER A 95 3.13 11.16 1.81
N CYS A 96 2.03 10.55 2.26
CA CYS A 96 1.99 9.75 3.47
C CYS A 96 2.89 8.52 3.36
N SER A 97 2.84 7.80 2.24
CA SER A 97 3.73 6.64 1.99
C SER A 97 5.20 7.04 2.05
N THR A 98 5.58 8.13 1.39
CA THR A 98 6.97 8.63 1.41
C THR A 98 7.41 9.01 2.83
N SER A 99 6.49 9.57 3.62
CA SER A 99 6.76 9.95 5.01
C SER A 99 6.94 8.73 5.91
N LEU A 100 6.19 7.65 5.69
CA LEU A 100 6.37 6.38 6.39
C LEU A 100 7.72 5.76 6.09
N ASP A 101 8.11 5.71 4.81
CA ASP A 101 9.41 5.18 4.41
C ASP A 101 10.56 5.98 5.06
N ALA A 102 10.42 7.31 5.15
CA ALA A 102 11.41 8.16 5.81
C ALA A 102 11.51 7.86 7.33
N ILE A 103 10.38 7.74 8.02
CA ILE A 103 10.34 7.43 9.46
C ILE A 103 10.93 6.04 9.73
N GLU A 104 10.65 5.04 8.88
CA GLU A 104 11.20 3.70 9.03
C GLU A 104 12.73 3.71 8.91
N ASN A 105 13.26 4.41 7.91
CA ASN A 105 14.72 4.57 7.74
C ASN A 105 15.37 5.31 8.92
N ASP A 106 14.71 6.37 9.43
CA ASP A 106 15.20 7.11 10.60
C ASP A 106 15.19 6.24 11.86
N PHE A 107 14.14 5.43 12.05
CA PHE A 107 14.03 4.51 13.17
C PHE A 107 15.12 3.43 13.12
N ASP A 108 15.35 2.82 11.96
CA ASP A 108 16.41 1.84 11.77
C ASP A 108 17.80 2.43 12.03
N SER A 109 18.03 3.66 11.54
CA SER A 109 19.29 4.37 11.79
C SER A 109 19.50 4.67 13.28
N CYS A 110 18.45 5.08 13.97
CA CYS A 110 18.47 5.30 15.42
C CYS A 110 18.75 4.00 16.17
N ARG A 111 18.07 2.90 15.81
CA ARG A 111 18.30 1.58 16.41
C ARG A 111 19.75 1.14 16.25
N ILE A 112 20.32 1.26 15.05
CA ILE A 112 21.73 0.90 14.81
C ILE A 112 22.67 1.78 15.65
N ALA A 113 22.39 3.09 15.75
CA ALA A 113 23.20 3.98 16.56
C ALA A 113 23.10 3.66 18.06
N MET A 114 21.93 3.25 18.55
CA MET A 114 21.72 2.86 19.95
C MET A 114 22.30 1.47 20.27
N ALA A 115 22.39 0.59 19.29
CA ALA A 115 22.99 -0.73 19.44
C ALA A 115 24.53 -0.71 19.54
N GLN A 116 25.18 0.39 19.15
CA GLN A 116 26.63 0.51 19.26
C GLN A 116 27.04 0.70 20.73
N THR A 117 27.57 -0.35 21.33
CA THR A 117 28.18 -0.32 22.65
C THR A 117 29.69 -0.50 22.54
N PHE A 118 30.41 0.08 23.51
CA PHE A 118 31.82 -0.27 23.71
C PHE A 118 31.91 -1.32 24.81
N VAL A 119 32.95 -2.15 24.75
CA VAL A 119 33.31 -3.06 25.83
C VAL A 119 34.77 -2.89 26.15
N LEU A 120 35.10 -2.70 27.42
CA LEU A 120 36.46 -2.62 27.92
C LEU A 120 36.62 -3.61 29.06
N VAL A 121 37.52 -4.57 28.90
CA VAL A 121 37.86 -5.57 29.92
C VAL A 121 39.16 -5.16 30.55
N VAL A 122 39.15 -4.96 31.87
CA VAL A 122 40.36 -4.69 32.66
C VAL A 122 40.50 -5.77 33.71
N VAL A 123 41.71 -6.32 33.82
CA VAL A 123 42.11 -7.20 34.92
C VAL A 123 43.35 -6.64 35.60
N SER A 124 43.53 -6.96 36.88
CA SER A 124 44.67 -6.50 37.68
C SER A 124 45.05 -7.51 38.75
N TRP A 125 46.34 -7.55 39.07
CA TRP A 125 46.91 -8.42 40.11
C TRP A 125 47.96 -7.68 40.93
N GLY A 126 48.25 -8.20 42.12
CA GLY A 126 49.11 -7.55 43.12
C GLY A 126 50.52 -8.11 43.27
N SER A 127 50.82 -9.25 42.64
CA SER A 127 52.10 -9.96 42.75
C SER A 127 53.05 -9.62 41.61
N ALA A 128 54.30 -10.12 41.65
CA ALA A 128 55.31 -9.87 40.62
C ALA A 128 55.23 -10.85 39.43
N ASP A 129 54.21 -11.72 39.42
CA ASP A 129 53.96 -12.70 38.35
C ASP A 129 53.53 -12.02 37.04
N ASP A 130 53.56 -12.79 35.97
CA ASP A 130 53.15 -12.40 34.62
C ASP A 130 51.81 -13.06 34.28
N VAL A 131 50.77 -12.24 34.10
CA VAL A 131 49.39 -12.69 33.91
C VAL A 131 48.82 -12.05 32.65
N ASP A 132 48.61 -12.85 31.61
CA ASP A 132 48.06 -12.36 30.35
C ASP A 132 46.53 -12.38 30.35
N LEU A 133 45.95 -11.43 29.63
CA LEU A 133 44.55 -11.42 29.26
C LEU A 133 44.38 -12.00 27.87
N HIS A 134 43.44 -12.95 27.75
CA HIS A 134 43.02 -13.52 26.48
C HIS A 134 41.52 -13.28 26.31
N ILE A 135 41.13 -12.65 25.21
CA ILE A 135 39.72 -12.46 24.85
C ILE A 135 39.45 -13.18 23.54
N ILE A 136 38.43 -14.03 23.49
CA ILE A 136 37.93 -14.59 22.23
C ILE A 136 36.64 -13.85 21.86
N ASP A 137 36.60 -13.23 20.68
CA ASP A 137 35.41 -12.54 20.16
C ASP A 137 34.41 -13.51 19.49
N PRO A 138 33.18 -13.06 19.16
CA PRO A 138 32.18 -13.89 18.50
C PRO A 138 32.58 -14.42 17.12
N ARG A 139 33.63 -13.87 16.50
CA ARG A 139 34.19 -14.34 15.22
C ARG A 139 35.27 -15.41 15.44
N GLY A 140 35.63 -15.69 16.69
CA GLY A 140 36.68 -16.63 17.06
C GLY A 140 38.09 -16.05 17.03
N ASN A 141 38.23 -14.72 16.91
CA ASN A 141 39.54 -14.08 17.00
C ASN A 141 39.97 -14.04 18.47
N GLU A 142 41.19 -14.49 18.75
CA GLU A 142 41.78 -14.46 20.09
C GLU A 142 42.74 -13.27 20.21
N TYR A 143 42.41 -12.32 21.07
CA TYR A 143 43.23 -11.16 21.39
C TYR A 143 44.09 -11.47 22.61
N TYR A 144 45.41 -11.44 22.42
CA TYR A 144 46.44 -11.67 23.44
C TYR A 144 47.77 -11.08 22.96
N TYR A 145 48.83 -11.14 23.78
CA TYR A 145 50.11 -10.47 23.54
C TYR A 145 50.71 -10.63 22.12
N ALA A 146 50.46 -11.75 21.42
CA ALA A 146 51.01 -11.96 20.08
C ALA A 146 50.09 -11.49 18.94
N ASP A 147 48.78 -11.49 19.17
CA ASP A 147 47.75 -11.13 18.19
C ASP A 147 46.83 -10.07 18.80
N GLU A 148 47.38 -8.88 19.02
CA GLU A 148 46.70 -7.79 19.72
C GLU A 148 45.53 -7.19 18.92
N ARG A 149 45.50 -7.35 17.59
CA ARG A 149 44.56 -6.71 16.65
C ARG A 149 44.24 -7.60 15.45
N PHE A 150 43.03 -7.47 14.91
CA PHE A 150 42.57 -8.21 13.73
C PHE A 150 41.95 -7.31 12.67
N ASP A 151 42.15 -7.65 11.40
CA ASP A 151 41.55 -6.92 10.27
C ASP A 151 40.02 -6.98 10.30
N GLY A 152 39.39 -5.80 10.18
CA GLY A 152 37.94 -5.66 10.26
C GLY A 152 37.39 -5.77 11.69
N SER A 153 38.23 -5.62 12.71
CA SER A 153 37.84 -5.37 14.09
C SER A 153 38.50 -4.08 14.57
N GLU A 154 37.75 -3.23 15.28
CA GLU A 154 38.32 -2.08 16.00
C GLU A 154 38.78 -2.46 17.40
N ALA A 155 38.60 -3.73 17.81
CA ALA A 155 39.03 -4.21 19.10
C ALA A 155 40.54 -4.47 19.14
N ALA A 156 41.14 -4.24 20.30
CA ALA A 156 42.55 -4.47 20.53
C ALA A 156 42.85 -4.83 21.99
N LEU A 157 43.93 -5.59 22.21
CA LEU A 157 44.66 -5.55 23.47
C LEU A 157 45.45 -4.23 23.51
N GLU A 158 45.16 -3.36 24.48
CA GLU A 158 45.70 -2.00 24.56
C GLU A 158 46.82 -1.85 25.60
N GLU A 159 46.77 -2.64 26.67
CA GLU A 159 47.79 -2.64 27.71
C GLU A 159 48.15 -4.08 28.04
N ASP A 160 49.44 -4.39 27.95
CA ASP A 160 50.07 -5.66 28.27
C ASP A 160 51.27 -5.42 29.22
N ASN A 161 51.14 -5.91 30.46
CA ASN A 161 52.11 -5.77 31.53
C ASN A 161 52.75 -7.12 31.87
N THR A 162 53.89 -7.39 31.26
CA THR A 162 54.73 -8.59 31.49
C THR A 162 55.31 -8.77 32.91
N ARG A 163 55.08 -7.82 33.84
CA ARG A 163 55.54 -7.88 35.24
C ARG A 163 54.60 -7.14 36.17
N GLY A 164 54.21 -7.79 37.25
CA GLY A 164 53.32 -7.18 38.24
C GLY A 164 53.99 -6.40 39.39
N PRO A 165 53.19 -5.73 40.26
CA PRO A 165 51.73 -5.60 40.17
C PRO A 165 51.33 -4.86 38.89
N GLY A 166 50.39 -5.44 38.15
CA GLY A 166 50.11 -5.05 36.77
C GLY A 166 48.62 -5.11 36.44
N ASN A 167 48.31 -4.65 35.24
CA ASN A 167 46.98 -4.69 34.66
C ASN A 167 47.06 -4.98 33.17
N GLU A 168 46.07 -5.72 32.69
CA GLU A 168 45.83 -5.94 31.27
C GLU A 168 44.54 -5.23 30.86
N ILE A 169 44.53 -4.67 29.65
CA ILE A 169 43.36 -3.98 29.12
C ILE A 169 43.09 -4.45 27.70
N TRP A 170 41.87 -4.92 27.47
CA TRP A 170 41.31 -5.11 26.14
C TRP A 170 40.15 -4.13 25.92
N LEU A 171 40.10 -3.50 24.75
CA LEU A 171 39.07 -2.55 24.37
C LEU A 171 38.48 -2.93 23.01
N SER A 172 37.15 -2.95 22.95
CA SER A 172 36.37 -2.95 21.72
C SER A 172 35.50 -1.70 21.67
N PRO A 173 35.87 -0.66 20.91
CA PRO A 173 35.11 0.58 20.80
C PRO A 173 33.70 0.38 20.22
N ARG A 174 33.54 -0.63 19.37
CA ARG A 174 32.28 -1.07 18.76
C ARG A 174 32.18 -2.58 18.87
N ALA A 175 31.71 -3.06 20.02
CA ALA A 175 31.53 -4.49 20.23
C ALA A 175 30.44 -5.03 19.30
N ILE A 176 30.72 -6.18 18.68
CA ILE A 176 29.78 -6.86 17.81
C ILE A 176 28.85 -7.75 18.66
N PRO A 177 27.59 -7.96 18.26
CA PRO A 177 26.71 -8.90 18.95
C PRO A 177 27.27 -10.32 18.95
N GLY A 178 27.07 -11.03 20.07
CA GLY A 178 27.50 -12.42 20.25
C GLY A 178 28.16 -12.69 21.58
N ASP A 179 28.68 -13.91 21.72
CA ASP A 179 29.34 -14.39 22.94
C ASP A 179 30.86 -14.15 22.87
N TYR A 180 31.40 -13.57 23.93
CA TYR A 180 32.82 -13.34 24.15
C TYR A 180 33.30 -14.18 25.33
N GLU A 181 34.51 -14.70 25.23
CA GLU A 181 35.12 -15.51 26.28
C GLU A 181 36.35 -14.80 26.86
N ILE A 182 36.43 -14.76 28.19
CA ILE A 182 37.55 -14.14 28.92
C ILE A 182 38.36 -15.24 29.58
N TYR A 183 39.62 -15.36 29.18
CA TYR A 183 40.59 -16.24 29.79
C TYR A 183 41.69 -15.41 30.45
N LEU A 184 42.21 -15.92 31.56
CA LEU A 184 43.46 -15.45 32.13
C LEU A 184 44.51 -16.52 31.89
N ASN A 185 45.73 -16.13 31.57
CA ASN A 185 46.84 -17.06 31.41
C ASN A 185 47.94 -16.73 32.43
N MET A 186 48.33 -17.69 33.26
CA MET A 186 49.50 -17.54 34.12
C MET A 186 50.76 -17.83 33.30
N PHE A 187 51.37 -16.81 32.70
CA PHE A 187 52.51 -17.00 31.80
C PHE A 187 53.78 -17.41 32.54
N SER A 188 54.10 -16.70 33.62
CA SER A 188 55.30 -16.93 34.42
C SER A 188 55.04 -16.65 35.90
N LYS A 189 55.52 -17.55 36.77
CA LYS A 189 55.44 -17.36 38.22
C LYS A 189 56.75 -16.88 38.83
N SER A 190 56.63 -16.00 39.82
CA SER A 190 57.74 -15.47 40.62
C SER A 190 58.03 -16.33 41.86
N ASP A 191 57.00 -16.96 42.42
CA ASP A 191 57.07 -17.93 43.51
C ASP A 191 55.89 -18.92 43.44
N ASP A 192 55.80 -19.84 44.42
CA ASP A 192 54.74 -20.86 44.49
C ASP A 192 53.40 -20.32 45.05
N ALA A 193 53.30 -19.05 45.43
CA ALA A 193 52.09 -18.50 46.00
C ALA A 193 50.98 -18.33 44.93
N PRO A 194 49.70 -18.58 45.26
CA PRO A 194 48.61 -18.30 44.34
C PRO A 194 48.45 -16.79 44.08
N VAL A 195 48.20 -16.43 42.83
CA VAL A 195 47.93 -15.05 42.40
C VAL A 195 46.44 -14.82 42.40
N SER A 196 45.98 -13.74 43.03
CA SER A 196 44.59 -13.30 42.96
C SER A 196 44.45 -12.22 41.89
N VAL A 197 43.62 -12.51 40.89
CA VAL A 197 43.32 -11.60 39.78
C VAL A 197 41.89 -11.12 39.95
N ARG A 198 41.70 -9.80 39.82
CA ARG A 198 40.40 -9.15 39.86
C ARG A 198 40.21 -8.33 38.62
N GLY A 199 38.99 -8.29 38.10
CA GLY A 199 38.71 -7.54 36.90
C GLY A 199 37.28 -7.07 36.77
N SER A 200 37.01 -6.33 35.72
CA SER A 200 35.67 -5.83 35.41
C SER A 200 35.51 -5.58 33.92
N ILE A 201 34.27 -5.74 33.46
CA ILE A 201 33.82 -5.34 32.14
C ILE A 201 33.16 -3.97 32.29
N LEU A 202 33.67 -2.98 31.59
CA LEU A 202 33.09 -1.65 31.46
C LEU A 202 32.38 -1.57 30.11
N HIS A 203 31.16 -1.06 30.12
CA HIS A 203 30.32 -0.89 28.94
C HIS A 203 29.43 0.34 29.11
N GLN A 204 28.64 0.67 28.09
CA GLN A 204 27.84 1.89 28.08
C GLN A 204 26.89 2.05 29.28
N GLU A 205 26.32 0.96 29.78
CA GLU A 205 25.35 0.98 30.88
C GLU A 205 25.99 0.91 32.27
N GLY A 206 27.31 0.65 32.35
CA GLY A 206 28.01 0.62 33.62
C GLY A 206 29.17 -0.37 33.67
N ARG A 207 29.28 -1.04 34.83
CA ARG A 207 30.40 -1.93 35.17
C ARG A 207 29.88 -3.24 35.74
N ILE A 208 30.38 -4.34 35.20
CA ILE A 208 30.15 -5.70 35.70
C ILE A 208 31.47 -6.21 36.28
N ALA A 209 31.46 -6.67 37.53
CA ALA A 209 32.64 -7.29 38.14
C ALA A 209 32.83 -8.71 37.59
N LEU A 210 34.07 -9.06 37.25
CA LEU A 210 34.43 -10.43 36.92
C LEU A 210 34.53 -11.27 38.20
N PRO A 211 34.32 -12.60 38.13
CA PRO A 211 34.59 -13.50 39.25
C PRO A 211 36.06 -13.38 39.71
N ASP A 212 36.26 -13.29 41.03
CA ASP A 212 37.62 -13.34 41.59
C ASP A 212 38.26 -14.67 41.23
N THR A 213 39.40 -14.60 40.53
CA THR A 213 40.08 -15.80 40.01
C THR A 213 41.43 -15.96 40.69
N SER A 214 41.76 -17.18 41.08
CA SER A 214 43.07 -17.52 41.65
C SER A 214 43.84 -18.46 40.73
N LEU A 215 45.07 -18.07 40.40
CA LEU A 215 45.98 -18.80 39.53
C LEU A 215 47.15 -19.34 40.36
N SER A 216 47.33 -20.66 40.38
CA SER A 216 48.28 -21.33 41.27
C SER A 216 49.43 -22.00 40.54
N SER A 217 49.33 -22.20 39.22
CA SER A 217 50.33 -22.93 38.45
C SER A 217 50.69 -22.19 37.16
N GLU A 218 51.97 -22.23 36.80
CA GLU A 218 52.44 -21.70 35.52
C GLU A 218 51.81 -22.46 34.34
N GLY A 219 51.40 -21.74 33.30
CA GLY A 219 50.65 -22.24 32.14
C GLY A 219 49.16 -22.49 32.41
N GLN A 220 48.64 -22.18 33.60
CA GLN A 220 47.21 -22.31 33.89
C GLN A 220 46.41 -21.26 33.11
N LYS A 221 45.47 -21.70 32.26
CA LYS A 221 44.61 -20.82 31.45
C LYS A 221 43.11 -21.09 31.63
N PRO A 222 42.48 -20.70 32.77
CA PRO A 222 41.06 -20.95 32.98
C PRO A 222 40.18 -19.95 32.23
N LEU A 223 39.01 -20.40 31.79
CA LEU A 223 37.90 -19.52 31.41
C LEU A 223 37.38 -18.84 32.69
N VAL A 224 37.44 -17.51 32.73
CA VAL A 224 36.99 -16.70 33.87
C VAL A 224 35.52 -16.37 33.76
N ALA A 225 35.08 -15.97 32.58
CA ALA A 225 33.70 -15.58 32.32
C ALA A 225 33.39 -15.62 30.82
N THR A 226 32.10 -15.79 30.51
CA THR A 226 31.55 -15.52 29.20
C THR A 226 30.61 -14.33 29.32
N PHE A 227 30.72 -13.36 28.43
CA PHE A 227 29.75 -12.27 28.34
C PHE A 227 29.14 -12.21 26.94
N THR A 228 27.88 -11.80 26.88
CA THR A 228 27.12 -11.67 25.63
C THR A 228 26.82 -10.20 25.39
N VAL A 229 27.08 -9.73 24.17
CA VAL A 229 26.58 -8.45 23.64
C VAL A 229 25.34 -8.74 22.82
N SER A 230 24.21 -8.11 23.15
CA SER A 230 22.97 -8.28 22.37
C SER A 230 22.97 -7.43 21.09
N GLU A 231 22.01 -7.69 20.19
CA GLU A 231 21.78 -6.87 19.00
C GLU A 231 21.43 -5.41 19.34
N GLU A 232 20.97 -5.16 20.57
CA GLU A 232 20.66 -3.84 21.12
C GLU A 232 21.84 -3.21 21.86
N GLY A 233 23.01 -3.84 21.89
CA GLY A 233 24.21 -3.31 22.57
C GLY A 233 24.23 -3.51 24.09
N THR A 234 23.28 -4.25 24.65
CA THR A 234 23.27 -4.58 26.08
C THR A 234 24.31 -5.68 26.36
N VAL A 235 25.08 -5.51 27.44
CA VAL A 235 26.14 -6.44 27.84
C VAL A 235 25.69 -7.22 29.08
N THR A 236 25.77 -8.55 29.02
CA THR A 236 25.41 -9.44 30.13
C THR A 236 26.48 -10.49 30.36
N ILE A 237 26.74 -10.86 31.61
CA ILE A 237 27.69 -11.91 31.96
C ILE A 237 26.92 -13.21 32.31
N ARG A 238 27.46 -14.36 31.92
CA ARG A 238 26.92 -15.69 32.22
C ARG A 238 27.84 -16.47 33.14
#